data_AF-A0A1F8EAS6-F1
#
_entry.id   AF-A0A1F8EAS6-F1
#
_cell.length_a   1.000
_cell.length_b   1.000
_cell.length_c   1.000
_cell.angle_alpha   90.00
_cell.angle_beta   90.00
_cell.angle_gamma   90.00
#
_symmetry.space_group_name_H-M   'P 1'
#
loop_
_entity.id
_entity.type
_entity.pdbx_description
1 polymer ?
#
loop_
_entity_poly.entity_id
_entity_poly.type
_entity_poly.pdbx_seq_one_letter_code
_entity_poly.pdbx_strand_id
1 'polypeptide(L)'
;MSVNIYLTEVVRNAEGFKSVPHEDGSGDKMTIHGMNVFRQHGRLYVMHGDRDPISEVLKEFVDEISYHEWIPRVAPRESGIYKCGSAEGELIPDNAGGKEPKYRMSFRAKTMEDIWELVRLIKIGGIRPIQSYEGPQGSKSAKELAEEVVRLENENSRLKERLVDLDKLSEINLNLQRLHAMLLISRRPLCQRTKVLTAISDVLYPRDK
;
A
#
# COMPACT_ATOMS: atom_id res chain seq x y z
N MET A 1 16.85 -17.69 -7.31
CA MET A 1 16.84 -16.94 -6.04
C MET A 1 18.22 -17.07 -5.43
N SER A 2 18.65 -16.11 -4.61
CA SER A 2 19.88 -16.26 -3.82
C SER A 2 19.69 -15.67 -2.44
N VAL A 3 20.07 -16.45 -1.43
CA VAL A 3 20.07 -16.02 -0.02
C VAL A 3 21.51 -16.07 0.48
N ASN A 4 22.00 -14.92 0.95
CA ASN A 4 23.32 -14.81 1.56
C ASN A 4 23.14 -14.45 3.03
N ILE A 5 23.67 -15.28 3.94
CA ILE A 5 23.63 -15.03 5.37
C ILE A 5 25.00 -14.47 5.77
N TYR A 6 25.07 -13.18 6.05
CA TYR A 6 26.26 -12.52 6.55
C TYR A 6 26.42 -12.80 8.04
N LEU A 7 27.64 -13.16 8.41
CA LEU A 7 28.01 -13.62 9.74
C LEU A 7 28.86 -12.57 10.44
N THR A 8 28.70 -12.48 11.75
CA THR A 8 29.58 -11.70 12.62
C THR A 8 30.99 -12.32 12.65
N GLU A 9 32.02 -11.51 12.88
CA GLU A 9 33.42 -12.01 12.97
C GLU A 9 33.64 -13.00 14.14
N VAL A 10 32.75 -12.99 15.14
CA VAL A 10 32.78 -13.92 16.29
C VAL A 10 32.68 -15.38 15.83
N VAL A 11 32.09 -15.64 14.66
CA VAL A 11 31.95 -16.99 14.10
C VAL A 11 33.28 -17.71 13.91
N ARG A 12 34.40 -16.99 13.79
CA ARG A 12 35.75 -17.58 13.69
C ARG A 12 36.14 -18.36 14.95
N ASN A 13 35.56 -18.00 16.09
CA ASN A 13 35.80 -18.66 17.38
C ASN A 13 34.77 -19.75 17.69
N ALA A 14 33.78 -19.95 16.81
CA ALA A 14 32.73 -20.94 17.00
C ALA A 14 33.28 -22.36 16.87
N GLU A 15 32.70 -23.29 17.63
CA GLU A 15 33.00 -24.71 17.49
C GLU A 15 32.71 -25.16 16.05
N GLY A 16 33.62 -25.91 15.44
CA GLY A 16 33.44 -26.41 14.08
C GLY A 16 33.76 -25.41 12.97
N PHE A 17 34.16 -24.17 13.28
CA PHE A 17 34.78 -23.28 12.30
C PHE A 17 36.19 -23.78 11.96
N LYS A 18 36.49 -23.89 10.66
CA LYS A 18 37.80 -24.30 10.14
C LYS A 18 38.21 -23.38 9.01
N SER A 19 39.43 -22.87 9.06
CA SER A 19 40.08 -22.09 7.99
C SER A 19 41.33 -22.84 7.56
N VAL A 20 41.39 -23.27 6.29
CA VAL A 20 42.56 -23.95 5.73
C VAL A 20 43.04 -23.16 4.52
N PRO A 21 44.31 -22.70 4.49
CA PRO A 21 44.86 -22.01 3.32
C PRO A 21 44.76 -22.89 2.08
N HIS A 22 44.40 -22.30 0.94
CA HIS A 22 44.49 -22.98 -0.34
C HIS A 22 45.95 -23.18 -0.75
N GLU A 23 46.26 -24.33 -1.35
CA GLU A 23 47.61 -24.66 -1.83
C GLU A 23 48.12 -23.70 -2.90
N ASP A 24 47.22 -23.06 -3.65
CA ASP A 24 47.51 -22.08 -4.71
C ASP A 24 47.69 -20.64 -4.19
N GLY A 25 47.54 -20.41 -2.88
CA GLY A 25 47.65 -19.09 -2.26
C GLY A 25 46.48 -18.14 -2.54
N SER A 26 45.38 -18.62 -3.11
CA SER A 26 44.18 -17.81 -3.45
C SER A 26 43.36 -17.34 -2.25
N GLY A 27 43.71 -17.78 -1.04
CA GLY A 27 43.06 -17.41 0.22
C GLY A 27 42.83 -18.63 1.11
N ASP A 28 41.85 -18.54 1.99
CA ASP A 28 41.49 -19.61 2.91
C ASP A 28 40.17 -20.28 2.50
N LYS A 29 40.17 -21.61 2.47
CA LYS A 29 38.96 -22.44 2.45
C LYS A 29 38.38 -22.47 3.85
N MET A 30 37.31 -21.69 4.06
CA MET A 30 36.61 -21.60 5.35
C MET A 30 35.36 -22.48 5.35
N THR A 31 35.12 -23.17 6.47
CA THR A 31 33.92 -23.98 6.68
C THR A 31 33.42 -23.84 8.12
N ILE A 32 32.11 -23.97 8.33
CA ILE A 32 31.50 -24.07 9.66
C ILE A 32 30.43 -25.16 9.63
N HIS A 33 30.56 -26.17 10.49
CA HIS A 33 29.65 -27.33 10.53
C HIS A 33 29.38 -27.96 9.14
N GLY A 34 30.40 -28.01 8.28
CA GLY A 34 30.30 -28.55 6.92
C GLY A 34 29.73 -27.60 5.87
N MET A 35 29.30 -26.40 6.25
CA MET A 35 28.88 -25.34 5.31
C MET A 35 30.10 -24.52 4.88
N ASN A 36 30.19 -24.22 3.57
CA ASN A 36 31.26 -23.36 3.05
C ASN A 36 31.00 -21.91 3.46
N VAL A 37 32.02 -21.28 4.02
CA VAL A 37 32.01 -19.86 4.38
C VAL A 37 32.84 -19.11 3.35
N PHE A 38 32.26 -18.04 2.82
CA PHE A 38 32.87 -17.19 1.82
C PHE A 38 33.16 -15.82 2.40
N ARG A 39 34.06 -15.07 1.75
CA ARG A 39 34.36 -13.68 2.12
C ARG A 39 34.04 -12.75 0.97
N GLN A 40 33.22 -11.74 1.23
CA GLN A 40 32.89 -10.72 0.26
C GLN A 40 32.90 -9.34 0.95
N HIS A 41 33.63 -8.39 0.36
CA HIS A 41 33.78 -7.02 0.90
C HIS A 41 34.16 -6.99 2.39
N GLY A 42 35.03 -7.90 2.81
CA GLY A 42 35.49 -8.00 4.20
C GLY A 42 34.59 -8.79 5.13
N ARG A 43 33.33 -9.07 4.78
CA ARG A 43 32.37 -9.82 5.60
C ARG A 43 32.36 -11.31 5.25
N LEU A 44 32.19 -12.14 6.28
CA LEU A 44 31.97 -13.58 6.11
C LEU A 44 30.50 -13.83 5.78
N TYR A 45 30.21 -14.75 4.87
CA TYR A 45 28.84 -15.16 4.57
C TYR A 45 28.73 -16.61 4.16
N VAL A 46 27.55 -17.18 4.31
CA VAL A 46 27.18 -18.51 3.83
C VAL A 46 26.09 -18.34 2.78
N MET A 47 26.23 -19.06 1.66
CA MET A 47 25.15 -19.19 0.69
C MET A 47 24.12 -20.17 1.24
N HIS A 48 22.87 -19.74 1.32
CA HIS A 48 21.81 -20.53 1.93
C HIS A 48 20.76 -20.95 0.92
N GLY A 49 20.21 -22.15 1.15
CA GLY A 49 19.16 -22.72 0.32
C GLY A 49 17.83 -21.99 0.50
N ASP A 50 17.03 -22.01 -0.56
CA ASP A 50 15.78 -21.27 -0.70
C ASP A 50 14.68 -21.63 0.32
N ARG A 51 14.76 -22.82 0.93
CA ARG A 51 13.71 -23.38 1.82
C ARG A 51 14.26 -24.06 3.08
N ASP A 52 15.57 -24.07 3.24
CA ASP A 52 16.16 -24.74 4.38
C ASP A 52 16.05 -23.82 5.60
N PRO A 53 15.70 -24.33 6.79
CA PRO A 53 15.81 -23.54 7.99
C PRO A 53 17.29 -23.19 8.23
N ILE A 54 17.55 -21.96 8.70
CA ILE A 54 18.90 -21.60 9.17
C ILE A 54 19.22 -22.50 10.37
N SER A 55 20.34 -23.22 10.29
CA SER A 55 20.84 -24.04 11.40
C SER A 55 20.86 -23.23 12.70
N GLU A 56 20.36 -23.80 13.80
CA GLU A 56 20.31 -23.12 15.11
C GLU A 56 21.68 -22.59 15.53
N VAL A 57 22.75 -23.32 15.20
CA VAL A 57 24.12 -22.90 15.51
C VAL A 57 24.53 -21.64 14.73
N LEU A 58 24.04 -21.47 13.51
CA LEU A 58 24.33 -20.27 12.72
C LEU A 58 23.54 -19.06 13.18
N LYS A 59 22.33 -19.23 13.75
CA LYS A 59 21.44 -18.13 14.13
C LYS A 59 22.10 -17.14 15.09
N GLU A 60 22.93 -17.62 16.01
CA GLU A 60 23.66 -16.78 16.97
C GLU A 60 24.69 -15.86 16.30
N PHE A 61 25.16 -16.24 15.11
CA PHE A 61 26.19 -15.50 14.38
C PHE A 61 25.64 -14.66 13.22
N VAL A 62 24.33 -14.68 12.97
CA VAL A 62 23.71 -13.92 11.88
C VAL A 62 23.75 -12.42 12.19
N ASP A 63 24.41 -11.68 11.31
CA ASP A 63 24.42 -10.22 11.34
C ASP A 63 23.32 -9.66 10.41
N GLU A 64 23.25 -10.17 9.18
CA GLU A 64 22.31 -9.72 8.17
C GLU A 64 22.04 -10.84 7.15
N ILE A 65 20.80 -10.96 6.70
CA ILE A 65 20.41 -11.87 5.63
C ILE A 65 20.09 -11.02 4.41
N SER A 66 20.76 -11.27 3.29
CA SER A 66 20.46 -10.65 2.00
C SER A 66 19.72 -11.61 1.10
N TYR A 67 18.61 -11.16 0.53
CA TYR A 67 17.71 -11.94 -0.30
C TYR A 67 17.54 -11.28 -1.66
N HIS A 68 17.77 -12.05 -2.73
CA HIS A 68 17.58 -11.59 -4.10
C HIS A 68 16.71 -12.57 -4.89
N GLU A 69 15.63 -12.05 -5.46
CA GLU A 69 14.68 -12.82 -6.26
C GLU A 69 14.17 -12.00 -7.45
N TRP A 70 13.68 -12.70 -8.46
CA TRP A 70 12.96 -12.12 -9.58
C TRP A 70 11.50 -12.56 -9.51
N ILE A 71 10.57 -11.61 -9.55
CA ILE A 71 9.14 -11.91 -9.59
C ILE A 71 8.51 -11.36 -10.88
N PRO A 72 7.51 -12.03 -11.48
CA PRO A 72 6.86 -11.55 -12.69
C PRO A 72 5.99 -10.31 -12.40
N ARG A 73 5.87 -9.39 -13.37
CA ARG A 73 5.04 -8.16 -13.25
C ARG A 73 3.54 -8.39 -13.55
N VAL A 74 3.01 -9.58 -13.26
CA VAL A 74 1.60 -9.95 -13.55
C VAL A 74 0.62 -8.95 -12.94
N ALA A 75 0.93 -8.46 -11.74
CA ALA A 75 0.22 -7.35 -11.12
C ALA A 75 1.19 -6.17 -10.92
N PRO A 76 0.85 -4.95 -11.38
CA PRO A 76 1.69 -3.78 -11.18
C PRO A 76 1.95 -3.51 -9.70
N ARG A 77 3.20 -3.19 -9.36
CA ARG A 77 3.65 -2.80 -8.02
C ARG A 77 4.45 -1.52 -8.15
N GLU A 78 4.38 -0.69 -7.13
CA GLU A 78 5.22 0.51 -7.10
C GLU A 78 6.67 0.09 -6.94
N SER A 79 7.53 0.66 -7.77
CA SER A 79 8.97 0.53 -7.58
C SER A 79 9.41 1.42 -6.44
N GLY A 80 10.24 0.90 -5.55
CA GLY A 80 10.60 1.63 -4.35
C GLY A 80 11.23 0.79 -3.26
N ILE A 81 11.46 1.44 -2.13
CA ILE A 81 11.93 0.81 -0.90
C ILE A 81 10.72 0.32 -0.12
N TYR A 82 10.71 -0.95 0.24
CA TYR A 82 9.71 -1.59 1.08
C TYR A 82 10.30 -1.97 2.43
N LYS A 83 9.46 -1.98 3.48
CA LYS A 83 9.89 -2.29 4.84
C LYS A 83 8.81 -3.04 5.62
N CYS A 84 9.18 -4.13 6.30
CA CYS A 84 8.31 -4.88 7.20
C CYS A 84 9.15 -5.55 8.28
N GLY A 85 8.86 -5.30 9.57
CA GLY A 85 9.68 -5.82 10.66
C GLY A 85 11.14 -5.35 10.55
N SER A 86 12.10 -6.29 10.61
CA SER A 86 13.51 -6.02 10.33
C SER A 86 13.87 -6.05 8.85
N ALA A 87 12.96 -6.48 7.97
CA ALA A 87 13.21 -6.58 6.54
C ALA A 87 13.03 -5.24 5.83
N GLU A 88 14.00 -4.87 5.02
CA GLU A 88 14.00 -3.67 4.20
C GLU A 88 14.69 -3.93 2.86
N GLY A 89 14.19 -3.31 1.80
CA GLY A 89 14.98 -3.15 0.59
C GLY A 89 14.12 -2.84 -0.61
N GLU A 90 14.66 -3.13 -1.79
CA GLU A 90 14.22 -2.47 -3.01
C GLU A 90 13.51 -3.42 -3.97
N LEU A 91 12.41 -2.92 -4.55
CA LEU A 91 11.73 -3.51 -5.69
C LEU A 91 11.96 -2.64 -6.92
N ILE A 92 12.74 -3.16 -7.87
CA ILE A 92 13.12 -2.43 -9.09
C ILE A 92 12.48 -3.11 -10.30
N PRO A 93 11.78 -2.37 -11.18
CA PRO A 93 11.30 -2.92 -12.44
C PRO A 93 12.51 -3.20 -13.32
N ASP A 94 12.63 -4.43 -13.78
CA ASP A 94 13.64 -4.80 -14.74
C ASP A 94 12.98 -5.09 -16.08
N ASN A 95 13.38 -4.28 -17.06
CA ASN A 95 12.95 -4.39 -18.44
C ASN A 95 14.08 -4.95 -19.31
N ALA A 96 15.11 -5.59 -18.72
CA ALA A 96 16.23 -6.17 -19.44
C ALA A 96 15.77 -7.24 -20.45
N GLY A 97 15.40 -6.79 -21.65
CA GLY A 97 15.35 -7.52 -22.94
C GLY A 97 14.52 -8.80 -23.05
N GLY A 98 13.98 -9.32 -21.95
CA GLY A 98 13.24 -10.57 -21.90
C GLY A 98 11.81 -10.43 -22.41
N LYS A 99 11.24 -11.53 -22.90
CA LYS A 99 9.83 -11.59 -23.37
C LYS A 99 8.80 -11.24 -22.28
N GLU A 100 9.19 -11.23 -21.01
CA GLU A 100 8.29 -10.97 -19.88
C GLU A 100 8.88 -9.94 -18.91
N PRO A 101 8.13 -8.87 -18.56
CA PRO A 101 8.56 -7.87 -17.60
C PRO A 101 8.62 -8.45 -16.18
N LYS A 102 9.72 -8.19 -15.45
CA LYS A 102 9.96 -8.71 -14.09
C LYS A 102 10.30 -7.59 -13.11
N TYR A 103 10.12 -7.83 -11.83
CA TYR A 103 10.74 -7.04 -10.77
C TYR A 103 11.95 -7.77 -10.24
N ARG A 104 13.03 -7.03 -10.00
CA ARG A 104 14.15 -7.43 -9.18
C ARG A 104 13.86 -7.06 -7.73
N MET A 105 13.94 -8.04 -6.83
CA MET A 105 13.86 -7.85 -5.39
C MET A 105 15.27 -7.92 -4.80
N SER A 106 15.60 -6.97 -3.94
CA SER A 106 16.85 -6.97 -3.18
C SER A 106 16.57 -6.53 -1.75
N PHE A 107 16.43 -7.48 -0.84
CA PHE A 107 16.05 -7.24 0.55
C PHE A 107 17.13 -7.66 1.52
N ARG A 108 17.13 -7.03 2.68
CA ARG A 108 18.00 -7.34 3.81
C ARG A 108 17.17 -7.40 5.08
N ALA A 109 17.46 -8.33 5.98
CA ALA A 109 16.76 -8.46 7.26
C ALA A 109 17.63 -9.15 8.30
N LYS A 110 17.15 -9.24 9.55
CA LYS A 110 17.78 -10.05 10.59
C LYS A 110 17.30 -11.50 10.59
N THR A 111 16.10 -11.76 10.08
CA THR A 111 15.45 -13.08 10.10
C THR A 111 14.87 -13.43 8.73
N MET A 112 14.74 -14.73 8.43
CA MET A 112 14.13 -15.19 7.17
C MET A 112 12.62 -14.96 7.18
N GLU A 113 12.01 -15.05 8.36
CA GLU A 113 10.58 -14.87 8.58
C GLU A 113 10.13 -13.46 8.16
N ASP A 114 10.90 -12.43 8.52
CA ASP A 114 10.62 -11.05 8.13
C ASP A 114 10.73 -10.86 6.60
N ILE A 115 11.69 -11.53 5.95
CA ILE A 115 11.84 -11.50 4.49
C ILE A 115 10.64 -12.16 3.83
N TRP A 116 10.22 -13.33 4.29
CA TRP A 116 9.08 -14.03 3.74
C TRP A 116 7.78 -13.24 3.91
N GLU A 117 7.58 -12.61 5.06
CA GLU A 117 6.42 -11.77 5.30
C GLU A 117 6.43 -10.53 4.40
N LEU A 118 7.58 -9.86 4.25
CA LEU A 118 7.73 -8.75 3.31
C LEU A 118 7.41 -9.16 1.88
N VAL A 119 7.98 -10.27 1.41
CA VAL A 119 7.74 -10.80 0.06
C VAL A 119 6.26 -11.16 -0.13
N ARG A 120 5.62 -11.78 0.88
CA ARG A 120 4.20 -12.11 0.86
C ARG A 120 3.35 -10.84 0.72
N LEU A 121 3.58 -9.84 1.55
CA LEU A 121 2.85 -8.56 1.53
C LEU A 121 3.00 -7.85 0.19
N ILE A 122 4.20 -7.84 -0.41
CA ILE A 122 4.43 -7.27 -1.75
C ILE A 122 3.66 -8.07 -2.81
N LYS A 123 3.75 -9.42 -2.79
CA LYS A 123 3.07 -10.29 -3.77
C LYS A 123 1.56 -10.09 -3.73
N ILE A 124 0.94 -9.98 -2.55
CA ILE A 124 -0.51 -9.77 -2.42
C ILE A 124 -0.94 -8.30 -2.54
N GLY A 125 -0.01 -7.34 -2.58
CA GLY A 125 -0.31 -5.91 -2.60
C GLY A 125 -0.80 -5.36 -1.25
N GLY A 126 -0.47 -6.02 -0.15
CA GLY A 126 -0.85 -5.63 1.21
C GLY A 126 0.05 -4.54 1.81
N ILE A 127 1.09 -4.12 1.09
CA ILE A 127 2.02 -3.07 1.52
C ILE A 127 2.41 -2.18 0.32
N ARG A 128 2.68 -0.91 0.59
CA ARG A 128 3.22 0.08 -0.36
C ARG A 128 4.66 0.45 0.04
N PRO A 129 5.50 0.92 -0.90
CA PRO A 129 6.86 1.32 -0.56
C PRO A 129 6.84 2.55 0.36
N ILE A 130 7.80 2.61 1.27
CA ILE A 130 8.07 3.79 2.11
C ILE A 130 8.69 4.94 1.31
N GLN A 131 9.41 4.60 0.24
CA GLN A 131 9.93 5.54 -0.74
C GLN A 131 9.65 4.99 -2.12
N SER A 132 8.80 5.68 -2.87
CA SER A 132 8.46 5.33 -4.25
C SER A 132 9.38 6.07 -5.22
N TYR A 133 9.85 5.37 -6.25
CA TYR A 133 10.70 5.95 -7.30
C TYR A 133 9.93 6.37 -8.55
N GLU A 134 8.60 6.43 -8.46
CA GLU A 134 7.69 6.78 -9.56
C GLU A 134 7.94 5.95 -10.83
N GLY A 135 7.35 4.76 -10.86
CA GLY A 135 6.93 4.15 -12.11
C GLY A 135 5.44 4.44 -12.33
N PRO A 136 4.98 4.73 -13.56
CA PRO A 136 3.56 4.94 -13.82
C PRO A 136 2.80 3.67 -13.45
N GLN A 137 2.03 3.71 -12.36
CA GLN A 137 0.92 2.79 -12.21
C GLN A 137 -0.19 3.23 -13.18
N GLY A 138 -0.96 2.28 -13.71
CA GLY A 138 -2.25 2.56 -14.34
C GLY A 138 -3.30 3.10 -13.35
N SER A 139 -2.87 3.69 -12.24
CA SER A 139 -3.66 4.27 -11.17
C SER A 139 -2.92 5.48 -10.60
N LYS A 140 -3.70 6.45 -10.14
CA LYS A 140 -3.25 7.76 -9.65
C LYS A 140 -2.13 7.64 -8.62
N SER A 141 -1.13 8.50 -8.72
CA SER A 141 -0.05 8.66 -7.75
C SER A 141 -0.60 9.03 -6.36
N ALA A 142 0.20 8.88 -5.31
CA ALA A 142 -0.22 9.25 -3.95
C ALA A 142 -0.66 10.72 -3.85
N LYS A 143 0.01 11.60 -4.60
CA LYS A 143 -0.34 13.02 -4.69
C LYS A 143 -1.68 13.22 -5.39
N GLU A 144 -1.90 12.57 -6.53
CA GLU A 144 -3.17 12.65 -7.27
C GLU A 144 -4.35 12.03 -6.50
N LEU A 145 -4.11 10.98 -5.72
CA LEU A 145 -5.09 10.40 -4.79
C LEU A 145 -5.42 11.37 -3.65
N ALA A 146 -4.42 12.02 -3.06
CA ALA A 146 -4.66 13.03 -2.03
C ALA A 146 -5.47 14.21 -2.58
N GLU A 147 -5.15 14.68 -3.78
CA GLU A 147 -5.90 15.72 -4.47
C GLU A 147 -7.36 15.28 -4.77
N GLU A 148 -7.56 14.02 -5.16
CA GLU A 148 -8.89 13.48 -5.40
C GLU A 148 -9.72 13.29 -4.12
N VAL A 149 -9.10 12.88 -3.01
CA VAL A 149 -9.75 12.82 -1.70
C VAL A 149 -10.25 14.21 -1.31
N VAL A 150 -9.38 15.23 -1.40
CA VAL A 150 -9.77 16.63 -1.12
C VAL A 150 -10.91 17.08 -2.04
N ARG A 151 -10.88 16.71 -3.33
CA ARG A 151 -11.97 17.02 -4.26
C ARG A 151 -13.29 16.39 -3.83
N LEU A 152 -13.28 15.10 -3.48
CA LEU A 152 -14.47 14.36 -3.05
C LEU A 152 -15.02 14.85 -1.71
N GLU A 153 -14.15 15.22 -0.76
CA GLU A 153 -14.56 15.80 0.53
C GLU A 153 -15.26 17.15 0.33
N ASN A 154 -14.74 18.00 -0.56
CA ASN A 154 -15.36 19.27 -0.92
C ASN A 154 -16.73 19.06 -1.61
N GLU A 155 -16.84 18.09 -2.51
CA GLU A 155 -18.10 17.75 -3.17
C GLU A 155 -19.13 17.22 -2.17
N ASN A 156 -18.73 16.35 -1.25
CA ASN A 156 -19.59 15.81 -0.20
C ASN A 156 -20.09 16.93 0.73
N SER A 157 -19.23 17.89 1.07
CA SER A 157 -19.61 19.07 1.87
C SER A 157 -20.66 19.92 1.14
N ARG A 158 -20.48 20.19 -0.16
CA ARG A 158 -21.46 20.90 -0.98
C ARG A 158 -22.79 20.16 -1.09
N LEU A 159 -22.77 18.83 -1.20
CA LEU A 159 -23.99 18.02 -1.25
C LEU A 159 -24.75 18.05 0.08
N LYS A 160 -24.05 18.05 1.21
CA LYS A 160 -24.66 18.20 2.54
C LYS A 160 -25.35 19.56 2.70
N GLU A 161 -24.74 20.64 2.22
CA GLU A 161 -25.37 21.97 2.24
C GLU A 161 -26.67 21.99 1.41
N ARG A 162 -26.65 21.40 0.21
CA ARG A 162 -27.84 21.28 -0.64
C ARG A 162 -28.96 20.47 0.01
N LEU A 163 -28.64 19.41 0.75
CA LEU A 163 -29.64 18.63 1.49
C LEU A 163 -30.35 19.48 2.55
N VAL A 164 -29.59 20.30 3.30
CA VAL A 164 -30.18 21.23 4.28
C VAL A 164 -31.13 22.23 3.62
N ASP A 165 -30.77 22.74 2.43
CA ASP A 165 -31.64 23.66 1.71
C ASP A 165 -32.89 22.96 1.15
N LEU A 166 -32.80 21.69 0.73
CA LEU A 166 -33.95 20.89 0.35
C LEU A 166 -34.90 20.63 1.53
N ASP A 167 -34.37 20.37 2.73
CA ASP A 167 -35.19 20.19 3.93
C ASP A 167 -35.97 21.48 4.26
N LYS A 168 -35.32 22.65 4.18
CA LYS A 168 -36.01 23.94 4.34
C LYS A 168 -37.10 24.14 3.30
N LEU A 169 -36.85 23.80 2.03
CA LEU A 169 -37.85 23.90 0.97
C LEU A 169 -39.03 22.96 1.20
N SER A 170 -38.78 21.75 1.69
CA SER A 170 -39.80 20.78 2.09
C SER A 170 -40.69 21.33 3.21
N GLU A 171 -40.08 21.96 4.23
CA GLU A 171 -40.82 22.61 5.32
C GLU A 171 -41.69 23.76 4.81
N ILE A 172 -41.15 24.62 3.94
CA ILE A 172 -41.89 25.71 3.31
C ILE A 172 -43.08 25.16 2.51
N ASN A 173 -42.88 24.10 1.74
CA ASN A 173 -43.94 23.47 0.96
C ASN A 173 -45.07 22.94 1.87
N LEU A 174 -44.71 22.25 2.97
CA LEU A 174 -45.70 21.78 3.95
C LEU A 174 -46.49 22.93 4.57
N ASN A 175 -45.81 24.04 4.90
CA ASN A 175 -46.46 25.23 5.46
C ASN A 175 -47.42 25.88 4.44
N LEU A 176 -47.06 25.92 3.16
CA LEU A 176 -47.93 26.40 2.09
C LEU A 176 -49.18 25.52 1.90
N GLN A 177 -49.01 24.19 1.96
CA GLN A 177 -50.14 23.25 1.90
C GLN A 177 -51.11 23.43 3.08
N ARG A 178 -50.57 23.61 4.30
CA ARG A 178 -51.37 23.92 5.49
C ARG A 178 -52.14 25.23 5.33
N LEU A 179 -51.48 26.28 4.84
CA LEU A 179 -52.12 27.58 4.59
C LEU A 179 -53.24 27.46 3.55
N HIS A 180 -53.00 26.73 2.46
CA HIS A 180 -54.00 26.45 1.43
C HIS A 180 -55.24 25.78 2.02
N ALA A 181 -55.06 24.73 2.82
CA ALA A 181 -56.15 24.02 3.49
C ALA A 181 -56.93 24.92 4.46
N MET A 182 -56.23 25.74 5.27
CA MET A 182 -56.87 26.70 6.18
C MET A 182 -57.69 27.76 5.43
N LEU A 183 -57.19 28.26 4.30
CA LEU A 183 -57.87 29.28 3.51
C LEU A 183 -59.18 28.75 2.92
N LEU A 184 -59.22 27.50 2.45
CA LEU A 184 -60.43 26.86 1.91
C LEU A 184 -61.61 26.90 2.89
N ILE A 185 -61.36 26.70 4.18
CA ILE A 185 -62.38 26.66 5.24
C ILE A 185 -62.59 28.03 5.94
N SER A 186 -61.82 29.05 5.58
CA SER A 186 -61.89 30.37 6.23
C SER A 186 -63.13 31.18 5.83
N ARG A 187 -63.66 31.97 6.79
CA ARG A 187 -64.79 32.90 6.59
C ARG A 187 -64.39 34.25 5.95
N ARG A 188 -63.23 34.32 5.28
CA ARG A 188 -62.75 35.55 4.62
C ARG A 188 -63.61 35.90 3.40
N PRO A 189 -63.69 37.19 3.00
CA PRO A 189 -64.39 37.60 1.78
C PRO A 189 -63.92 36.79 0.56
N LEU A 190 -64.88 36.26 -0.21
CA LEU A 190 -64.66 35.36 -1.35
C LEU A 190 -63.61 35.90 -2.34
N CYS A 191 -63.68 37.19 -2.68
CA CYS A 191 -62.78 37.81 -3.65
C CYS A 191 -61.31 37.84 -3.21
N GLN A 192 -61.04 37.98 -1.90
CA GLN A 192 -59.68 37.95 -1.35
C GLN A 192 -59.18 36.51 -1.22
N ARG A 193 -60.05 35.59 -0.79
CA ARG A 193 -59.73 34.17 -0.63
C ARG A 193 -59.36 33.51 -1.96
N THR A 194 -60.15 33.74 -3.02
CA THR A 194 -59.88 33.13 -4.33
C THR A 194 -58.56 33.60 -4.92
N LYS A 195 -58.23 34.90 -4.83
CA LYS A 195 -56.96 35.45 -5.32
C LYS A 195 -55.75 34.77 -4.66
N VAL A 196 -55.78 34.59 -3.34
CA VAL A 196 -54.67 33.98 -2.59
C VAL A 196 -54.59 32.48 -2.85
N LEU A 197 -55.71 31.77 -2.95
CA LEU A 197 -55.73 30.34 -3.28
C LEU A 197 -55.15 30.05 -4.66
N THR A 198 -55.50 30.86 -5.67
CA THR A 198 -54.93 30.73 -7.02
C THR A 198 -53.42 30.93 -6.99
N ALA A 199 -52.92 31.97 -6.31
CA ALA A 199 -51.49 32.23 -6.20
C ALA A 199 -50.73 31.08 -5.48
N ILE A 200 -51.30 30.50 -4.42
CA ILE A 200 -50.69 29.35 -3.73
C ILE A 200 -50.74 28.09 -4.61
N SER A 201 -51.84 27.86 -5.33
CA SER A 201 -51.97 26.72 -6.25
C SER A 201 -50.97 26.79 -7.40
N ASP A 202 -50.70 27.98 -7.94
CA ASP A 202 -49.73 28.15 -9.03
C ASP A 202 -48.29 27.87 -8.57
N VAL A 203 -47.98 28.06 -7.28
CA VAL A 203 -46.68 27.75 -6.67
C VAL A 203 -46.56 26.26 -6.31
N LEU A 204 -47.62 25.65 -5.78
CA LEU A 204 -47.64 24.24 -5.37
C LEU A 204 -47.76 23.28 -6.55
N TYR A 205 -48.50 23.68 -7.59
CA TYR A 205 -48.82 22.90 -8.77
C TYR A 205 -48.52 23.74 -10.02
N PRO A 206 -47.23 24.05 -10.27
CA PRO A 206 -46.85 24.78 -11.46
C PRO A 206 -47.35 23.99 -12.67
N ARG A 207 -48.11 24.67 -13.55
CA ARG A 207 -48.53 24.05 -14.80
C ARG A 207 -47.29 23.92 -15.66
N ASP A 208 -46.90 22.69 -15.98
CA ASP A 208 -45.83 22.42 -16.94
C ASP A 208 -46.13 23.22 -18.23
N LYS A 209 -45.17 24.05 -18.64
CA LYS A 209 -45.17 24.72 -19.94
C LYS A 209 -44.35 23.90 -20.92
#